data_AF-A0A7S2GWK2-F1
#
_entry.id   AF-A0A7S2GWK2-F1
#
_cell.length_a   1.000
_cell.length_b   1.000
_cell.length_c   1.000
_cell.angle_alpha   90.00
_cell.angle_beta   90.00
_cell.angle_gamma   90.00
#
_symmetry.space_group_name_H-M   'P 1'
#
loop_
_entity.id
_entity.type
_entity.pdbx_description
1 polymer ?
#
loop_
_entity_poly.entity_id
_entity_poly.type
_entity_poly.pdbx_seq_one_letter_code
_entity_poly.pdbx_strand_id
1 'polypeptide(L)'
;IFRSIFGVLPGLRPLMAFHDPVHPEFTDELHEWHFRSGLDRFIWIVGMLFALHVDDFQSWLEKSESLPLPRRALRYSAVALCAGSVGAVWWHFVFRRNKFEYNKLHPFTSAVPIALYLLLRNSFPALRRRYLGLFGDMGKYTLET
;
A
#
# COMPACT_ATOMS: atom_id res chain seq x y z
N ILE A 1 -1.28 3.28 23.97
CA ILE A 1 -0.06 3.56 23.18
C ILE A 1 -0.05 5.01 22.71
N PHE A 2 -0.88 5.46 21.76
CA PHE A 2 -0.84 6.85 21.27
C PHE A 2 -1.06 7.91 22.37
N ARG A 3 -2.11 7.80 23.20
CA ARG A 3 -2.31 8.69 24.36
C ARG A 3 -1.17 8.61 25.39
N SER A 4 -0.52 7.46 25.53
CA SER A 4 0.61 7.28 26.46
C SER A 4 1.95 7.78 25.93
N ILE A 5 2.10 7.92 24.60
CA ILE A 5 3.34 8.37 23.96
C ILE A 5 3.23 9.87 23.64
N PHE A 6 2.15 10.29 23.00
CA PHE A 6 1.96 11.67 22.54
C PHE A 6 1.18 12.53 23.54
N GLY A 7 0.37 11.92 24.41
CA GLY A 7 -0.37 12.66 25.44
C GLY A 7 0.48 13.12 26.62
N VAL A 8 1.72 12.62 26.76
CA VAL A 8 2.65 12.90 27.87
C VAL A 8 3.74 13.90 27.47
N LEU A 9 3.80 14.31 26.19
CA LEU A 9 4.77 15.27 25.66
C LEU A 9 4.11 16.66 25.53
N PRO A 10 4.13 17.51 26.58
CA PRO A 10 3.39 18.77 26.61
C PRO A 10 3.77 19.75 25.50
N GLY A 11 4.97 19.64 24.91
CA GLY A 11 5.41 20.49 23.80
C GLY A 11 4.96 20.04 22.39
N LEU A 12 4.67 18.76 22.18
CA LEU A 12 4.34 18.22 20.85
C LEU A 12 2.84 18.14 20.60
N ARG A 13 2.06 17.94 21.65
CA ARG A 13 0.60 17.86 21.56
C ARG A 13 -0.05 19.03 20.81
N PRO A 14 0.28 20.31 21.07
CA PRO A 14 -0.32 21.42 20.33
C PRO A 14 0.09 21.48 18.84
N LEU A 15 1.21 20.86 18.46
CA LEU A 15 1.62 20.77 17.04
C LEU A 15 0.85 19.67 16.28
N MET A 16 0.39 18.64 16.99
CA MET A 16 -0.33 17.51 16.40
C MET A 16 -1.85 17.59 16.62
N ALA A 17 -2.33 18.45 17.52
CA ALA A 17 -3.75 18.67 17.75
C ALA A 17 -4.42 19.13 16.45
N PHE A 18 -5.37 18.34 15.97
CA PHE A 18 -6.11 18.65 14.75
C PHE A 18 -7.59 18.35 14.98
N HIS A 19 -8.41 19.41 14.91
CA HIS A 19 -9.85 19.27 14.84
C HIS A 19 -10.29 19.39 13.39
N ASP A 20 -10.95 18.35 12.90
CA ASP A 20 -11.53 18.36 11.56
C ASP A 20 -12.77 19.27 11.55
N PRO A 21 -12.76 20.38 10.78
CA PRO A 21 -13.92 21.27 10.68
C PRO A 21 -15.13 20.60 10.00
N VAL A 22 -14.92 19.48 9.28
CA VAL A 22 -15.98 18.73 8.58
C VAL A 22 -16.70 17.76 9.52
N HIS A 23 -16.04 17.33 10.60
CA HIS A 23 -16.55 16.35 11.55
C HIS A 23 -16.51 16.88 13.00
N PRO A 24 -17.37 17.86 13.33
CA PRO A 24 -17.39 18.50 14.65
C PRO A 24 -17.83 17.56 15.79
N GLU A 25 -18.38 16.39 15.48
CA GLU A 25 -18.73 15.36 16.44
C GLU A 25 -17.50 14.77 17.17
N PHE A 26 -16.30 14.88 16.61
CA PHE A 26 -15.08 14.37 17.22
C PHE A 26 -14.44 15.43 18.12
N THR A 27 -14.65 15.27 19.42
CA THR A 27 -14.12 16.16 20.46
C THR A 27 -12.68 15.88 20.86
N ASP A 28 -12.09 14.77 20.40
CA ASP A 28 -10.69 14.45 20.66
C ASP A 28 -9.79 15.04 19.56
N GLU A 29 -8.92 15.98 19.94
CA GLU A 29 -7.90 16.62 19.09
C GLU A 29 -6.97 15.63 18.36
N LEU A 30 -6.82 14.41 18.89
CA LEU A 30 -5.97 13.37 18.31
C LEU A 30 -6.76 12.27 17.59
N HIS A 31 -8.08 12.45 17.42
CA HIS A 31 -8.95 11.46 16.79
C HIS A 31 -8.42 11.01 15.42
N GLU A 32 -8.06 11.96 14.55
CA GLU A 32 -7.61 11.65 13.20
C GLU A 32 -6.27 10.89 13.19
N TRP A 33 -5.34 11.25 14.07
CA TRP A 33 -4.08 10.52 14.23
C TRP A 33 -4.28 9.09 14.67
N HIS A 34 -5.17 8.89 15.66
CA HIS A 34 -5.55 7.56 16.12
C HIS A 34 -6.23 6.74 15.02
N PHE A 35 -7.12 7.37 14.25
CA PHE A 35 -7.83 6.74 13.16
C PHE A 35 -6.87 6.32 12.04
N ARG A 36 -6.02 7.23 11.55
CA ARG A 36 -5.05 6.96 10.47
C ARG A 36 -3.99 5.94 10.85
N SER A 37 -3.38 6.09 12.04
CA SER A 37 -2.43 5.09 12.53
C SER A 37 -3.08 3.72 12.76
N GLY A 38 -4.36 3.70 13.15
CA GLY A 38 -5.16 2.48 13.26
C GLY A 38 -5.41 1.81 11.90
N LEU A 39 -5.70 2.60 10.86
CA LEU A 39 -5.87 2.11 9.49
C LEU A 39 -4.57 1.55 8.92
N ASP A 40 -3.45 2.26 9.07
CA ASP A 40 -2.18 1.92 8.42
C ASP A 40 -1.23 1.05 9.26
N ARG A 41 -1.68 0.48 10.38
CA ARG A 41 -0.81 -0.19 11.37
C ARG A 41 0.06 -1.35 10.86
N PHE A 42 -0.32 -2.03 9.77
CA PHE A 42 0.40 -3.21 9.26
C PHE A 42 1.00 -3.03 7.87
N ILE A 43 0.68 -1.95 7.15
CA ILE A 43 1.12 -1.80 5.76
C ILE A 43 2.64 -1.68 5.64
N TRP A 44 3.28 -1.06 6.64
CA TRP A 44 4.73 -0.91 6.69
C TRP A 44 5.45 -2.26 6.79
N ILE A 45 4.88 -3.25 7.49
CA ILE A 45 5.44 -4.61 7.59
C ILE A 45 5.47 -5.24 6.20
N VAL A 46 4.37 -5.13 5.45
CA VAL A 46 4.29 -5.62 4.09
C VAL A 46 5.29 -4.89 3.18
N GLY A 47 5.44 -3.58 3.36
CA GLY A 47 6.46 -2.78 2.66
C GLY A 47 7.87 -3.29 2.90
N MET A 48 8.23 -3.58 4.17
CA MET A 48 9.53 -4.15 4.52
C MET A 48 9.74 -5.54 3.90
N LEU A 49 8.72 -6.40 3.91
CA LEU A 49 8.81 -7.72 3.26
C LEU A 49 9.05 -7.58 1.74
N PHE A 50 8.38 -6.63 1.09
CA PHE A 50 8.62 -6.32 -0.33
C PHE A 50 10.04 -5.81 -0.59
N ALA A 51 10.55 -4.94 0.28
CA ALA A 51 11.92 -4.44 0.17
C ALA A 51 12.95 -5.57 0.30
N LEU A 52 12.74 -6.52 1.22
CA LEU A 52 13.61 -7.69 1.38
C LEU A 52 13.64 -8.60 0.15
N HIS A 53 12.56 -8.66 -0.63
CA HIS A 53 12.42 -9.56 -1.78
C HIS A 53 12.45 -8.78 -3.12
N VAL A 54 12.96 -7.55 -3.12
CA VAL A 54 12.99 -6.71 -4.32
C VAL A 54 13.89 -7.33 -5.40
N ASP A 55 15.03 -7.90 -5.00
CA ASP A 55 16.00 -8.52 -5.92
C ASP A 55 15.48 -9.84 -6.50
N ASP A 56 14.75 -10.63 -5.69
CA ASP A 56 14.06 -11.84 -6.15
C ASP A 56 13.01 -11.50 -7.21
N PHE A 57 12.25 -10.41 -6.99
CA PHE A 57 11.25 -9.95 -7.93
C PHE A 57 11.88 -9.43 -9.23
N GLN A 58 12.99 -8.68 -9.15
CA GLN A 58 13.75 -8.24 -10.32
C GLN A 58 14.28 -9.44 -11.12
N SER A 59 14.91 -10.41 -10.45
CA SER A 59 15.40 -11.64 -11.06
C SER A 59 14.29 -12.44 -11.75
N TRP A 60 13.10 -12.51 -11.15
CA TRP A 60 11.93 -13.16 -11.74
C TRP A 60 11.43 -12.42 -12.99
N LEU A 61 11.43 -11.08 -12.97
CA LEU A 61 11.08 -10.26 -14.13
C LEU A 61 12.06 -10.49 -15.28
N GLU A 62 13.36 -10.45 -15.03
CA GLU A 62 14.40 -10.68 -16.05
C GLU A 62 14.27 -12.06 -16.71
N LYS A 63 14.09 -13.11 -15.89
CA LYS A 63 13.81 -14.47 -16.36
C LYS A 63 12.51 -14.60 -17.15
N SER A 64 11.55 -13.70 -16.93
CA SER A 64 10.30 -13.65 -17.69
C SER A 64 10.45 -12.89 -19.00
N GLU A 65 11.28 -11.85 -19.02
CA GLU A 65 11.59 -11.06 -20.20
C GLU A 65 12.50 -11.80 -21.19
N SER A 66 13.37 -12.70 -20.72
CA SER A 66 14.22 -13.55 -21.56
C SER A 66 13.48 -14.65 -22.32
N LEU A 67 12.20 -14.90 -22.00
CA LEU A 67 11.40 -15.90 -22.69
C LEU A 67 10.99 -15.45 -24.10
N PRO A 68 10.79 -16.40 -25.03
CA PRO A 68 10.18 -16.13 -26.32
C PRO A 68 8.82 -15.43 -26.15
N LEU A 69 8.51 -14.50 -27.07
CA LEU A 69 7.27 -13.70 -27.08
C LEU A 69 5.99 -14.48 -26.74
N PRO A 70 5.69 -15.66 -27.34
CA PRO A 70 4.46 -16.38 -27.03
C PRO A 70 4.41 -16.88 -25.58
N ARG A 71 5.54 -17.37 -25.05
CA ARG A 71 5.63 -17.84 -23.66
C ARG A 71 5.58 -16.69 -22.66
N ARG A 72 6.23 -15.57 -22.99
CA ARG A 72 6.18 -14.34 -22.19
C ARG A 72 4.76 -13.77 -22.12
N ALA A 73 4.08 -13.68 -23.26
CA ALA A 73 2.70 -13.22 -23.33
C ALA A 73 1.76 -14.12 -22.52
N LEU A 74 1.89 -15.44 -22.66
CA LEU A 74 1.10 -16.39 -21.87
C LEU A 74 1.34 -16.21 -20.36
N ARG A 75 2.61 -16.09 -19.94
CA ARG A 75 2.96 -15.87 -18.52
C ARG A 75 2.33 -14.60 -17.97
N TYR A 76 2.50 -13.46 -18.65
CA TYR A 76 1.95 -12.20 -18.16
C TYR A 76 0.42 -12.14 -18.23
N SER A 77 -0.20 -12.78 -19.24
CA SER A 77 -1.66 -12.92 -19.28
C SER A 77 -2.17 -13.79 -18.13
N ALA A 78 -1.48 -14.86 -17.77
CA ALA A 78 -1.83 -15.69 -16.62
C ALA A 78 -1.68 -14.91 -15.30
N VAL A 79 -0.57 -14.19 -15.12
CA VAL A 79 -0.37 -13.30 -13.96
C VAL A 79 -1.47 -12.24 -13.88
N ALA A 80 -1.81 -11.61 -15.00
CA ALA A 80 -2.85 -10.59 -15.06
C ALA A 80 -4.23 -11.15 -14.74
N LEU A 81 -4.56 -12.35 -15.23
CA LEU A 81 -5.82 -13.03 -14.93
C LEU A 81 -5.90 -13.37 -13.44
N CYS A 82 -4.87 -13.98 -12.86
CA CYS A 82 -4.83 -14.31 -11.44
C CYS A 82 -4.94 -13.05 -10.57
N ALA A 83 -4.18 -12.01 -10.88
CA ALA A 83 -4.25 -10.73 -10.18
C ALA A 83 -5.63 -10.08 -10.29
N GLY A 84 -6.24 -10.13 -11.48
CA GLY A 84 -7.60 -9.65 -11.72
C GLY A 84 -8.64 -10.42 -10.91
N SER A 85 -8.53 -11.75 -10.82
CA SER A 85 -9.41 -12.58 -10.00
C SER A 85 -9.28 -12.25 -8.51
N VAL A 86 -8.05 -12.15 -7.98
CA VAL A 86 -7.82 -11.75 -6.58
C VAL A 86 -8.37 -10.36 -6.31
N GLY A 87 -8.15 -9.41 -7.22
CA GLY A 87 -8.69 -8.05 -7.13
C GLY A 87 -10.22 -8.02 -7.14
N ALA A 88 -10.86 -8.84 -7.98
CA ALA A 88 -12.31 -8.94 -8.05
C ALA A 88 -12.91 -9.53 -6.76
N VAL A 89 -12.27 -10.57 -6.20
CA VAL A 89 -12.65 -11.15 -4.90
C VAL A 89 -12.51 -10.12 -3.79
N TRP A 90 -11.36 -9.43 -3.71
CA TRP A 90 -11.14 -8.39 -2.71
C TRP A 90 -12.15 -7.25 -2.85
N TRP A 91 -12.42 -6.79 -4.08
CA TRP A 91 -13.42 -5.78 -4.35
C TRP A 91 -14.81 -6.20 -3.86
N HIS A 92 -15.24 -7.41 -4.21
CA HIS A 92 -16.57 -7.92 -3.89
C HIS A 92 -16.76 -8.10 -2.38
N PHE A 93 -15.79 -8.70 -1.69
CA PHE A 93 -15.94 -9.08 -0.28
C PHE A 93 -15.46 -8.02 0.72
N VAL A 94 -14.53 -7.14 0.34
CA VAL A 94 -13.91 -6.14 1.23
C VAL A 94 -14.31 -4.73 0.82
N PHE A 95 -14.01 -4.30 -0.41
CA PHE A 95 -14.19 -2.89 -0.79
C PHE A 95 -15.65 -2.44 -0.81
N ARG A 96 -16.56 -3.30 -1.29
CA ARG A 96 -18.00 -2.98 -1.36
C ARG A 96 -18.71 -2.95 -0.01
N ARG A 97 -18.01 -3.22 1.10
CA ARG A 97 -18.58 -3.13 2.45
C ARG A 97 -18.88 -1.67 2.80
N ASN A 98 -19.77 -1.47 3.76
CA ASN A 98 -19.99 -0.12 4.30
C ASN A 98 -18.70 0.40 4.96
N LYS A 99 -18.59 1.74 5.08
CA LYS A 99 -17.39 2.42 5.60
C LYS A 99 -16.88 1.81 6.93
N PHE A 100 -17.77 1.52 7.86
CA PHE A 100 -17.38 1.03 9.20
C PHE A 100 -16.82 -0.41 9.15
N GLU A 101 -17.46 -1.30 8.40
CA GLU A 101 -16.98 -2.67 8.21
C GLU A 101 -15.69 -2.69 7.38
N TYR A 102 -15.59 -1.85 6.36
CA TYR A 102 -14.35 -1.67 5.60
C TYR A 102 -13.20 -1.23 6.50
N ASN A 103 -13.40 -0.21 7.34
CA ASN A 103 -12.36 0.31 8.25
C ASN A 103 -11.83 -0.75 9.23
N LYS A 104 -12.65 -1.74 9.63
CA LYS A 104 -12.20 -2.86 10.46
C LYS A 104 -11.26 -3.81 9.70
N LEU A 105 -11.53 -4.02 8.40
CA LEU A 105 -10.77 -4.93 7.53
C LEU A 105 -9.57 -4.26 6.85
N HIS A 106 -9.61 -2.93 6.68
CA HIS A 106 -8.61 -2.16 5.96
C HIS A 106 -7.19 -2.43 6.46
N PRO A 107 -6.88 -2.42 7.78
CA PRO A 107 -5.52 -2.63 8.26
C PRO A 107 -4.87 -3.93 7.80
N PHE A 108 -5.68 -4.96 7.54
CA PHE A 108 -5.21 -6.30 7.19
C PHE A 108 -5.16 -6.53 5.67
N THR A 109 -5.93 -5.76 4.91
CA THR A 109 -6.21 -6.05 3.50
C THR A 109 -5.82 -4.92 2.55
N SER A 110 -5.41 -3.75 3.07
CA SER A 110 -4.97 -2.59 2.28
C SER A 110 -3.75 -2.88 1.41
N ALA A 111 -2.92 -3.86 1.79
CA ALA A 111 -1.79 -4.32 0.99
C ALA A 111 -2.20 -4.99 -0.33
N VAL A 112 -3.39 -5.58 -0.41
CA VAL A 112 -3.86 -6.32 -1.59
C VAL A 112 -3.91 -5.43 -2.85
N PRO A 113 -4.64 -4.30 -2.87
CA PRO A 113 -4.68 -3.45 -4.06
C PRO A 113 -3.30 -2.90 -4.44
N ILE A 114 -2.44 -2.61 -3.47
CA ILE A 114 -1.07 -2.13 -3.70
C ILE A 114 -0.23 -3.21 -4.39
N ALA A 115 -0.22 -4.43 -3.84
CA ALA A 115 0.51 -5.56 -4.41
C ALA A 115 0.02 -5.91 -5.82
N LEU A 116 -1.29 -5.91 -6.05
CA LEU A 116 -1.89 -6.14 -7.37
C LEU A 116 -1.45 -5.06 -8.37
N TYR A 117 -1.50 -3.78 -7.97
CA TYR A 117 -1.03 -2.68 -8.80
C TYR A 117 0.45 -2.84 -9.18
N LEU A 118 1.31 -3.13 -8.20
CA LEU A 118 2.74 -3.32 -8.44
C LEU A 118 3.01 -4.51 -9.38
N LEU A 119 2.36 -5.65 -9.17
CA LEU A 119 2.53 -6.84 -10.00
C LEU A 119 2.09 -6.59 -11.44
N LEU A 120 0.89 -6.02 -11.63
CA LEU A 120 0.35 -5.71 -12.95
C LEU A 120 1.19 -4.66 -13.68
N ARG A 121 1.52 -3.55 -13.01
CA ARG A 121 2.35 -2.48 -13.60
C ARG A 121 3.69 -3.02 -14.09
N ASN A 122 4.35 -3.87 -13.31
CA ASN A 122 5.68 -4.39 -13.65
C ASN A 122 5.64 -5.52 -14.69
N SER A 123 4.50 -6.19 -14.86
CA SER A 123 4.34 -7.26 -15.87
C SER A 123 4.32 -6.74 -17.31
N PHE A 124 3.99 -5.47 -17.53
CA PHE A 124 3.93 -4.88 -18.87
C PHE A 124 5.03 -3.82 -19.06
N PRO A 125 6.00 -4.03 -19.97
CA PRO A 125 7.08 -3.06 -20.21
C PRO A 125 6.60 -1.66 -20.60
N ALA A 126 5.45 -1.55 -21.26
CA ALA A 126 4.83 -0.26 -21.58
C ALA A 126 4.39 0.52 -20.32
N LEU A 127 3.87 -0.17 -19.29
CA LEU A 127 3.41 0.42 -18.04
C LEU A 127 4.55 0.73 -17.08
N ARG A 128 5.56 -0.16 -17.00
CA ARG A 128 6.73 0.02 -16.12
C ARG A 128 7.51 1.29 -16.46
N ARG A 129 7.64 1.62 -17.76
CA ARG A 129 8.39 2.78 -18.26
C ARG A 129 7.78 4.14 -17.91
N ARG A 130 6.50 4.20 -17.59
CA ARG A 130 5.82 5.46 -17.25
C ARG A 130 5.66 5.57 -15.74
N TYR A 131 6.41 6.48 -15.12
CA TYR A 131 6.32 6.77 -13.70
C TYR A 131 6.68 8.23 -13.43
N LEU A 132 6.29 8.72 -12.26
CA LEU A 132 6.69 10.03 -11.77
C LEU A 132 8.07 9.91 -11.12
N GLY A 133 9.08 10.56 -11.72
CA GLY A 133 10.46 10.56 -11.22
C GLY A 133 10.56 10.95 -9.75
N LEU A 134 9.78 11.97 -9.34
CA LEU A 134 9.69 12.44 -7.95
C LEU A 134 9.49 11.29 -6.94
N PHE A 135 8.53 10.39 -7.18
CA PHE A 135 8.27 9.27 -6.28
C PHE A 135 9.36 8.19 -6.35
N GLY A 136 10.01 8.03 -7.50
CA GLY A 136 11.18 7.16 -7.63
C GLY A 136 12.37 7.67 -6.83
N ASP A 137 12.62 8.98 -6.87
CA ASP A 137 13.75 9.61 -6.19
C ASP A 137 13.55 9.62 -4.68
N MET A 138 12.36 9.95 -4.19
CA MET A 138 12.03 9.87 -2.76
C MET A 138 12.22 8.45 -2.20
N GLY A 139 11.91 7.42 -2.99
CA GLY A 139 12.11 6.02 -2.59
C GLY A 139 13.59 5.66 -2.42
N LYS A 140 14.49 6.22 -3.22
CA LYS A 140 15.94 5.95 -3.12
C LYS A 140 16.54 6.52 -1.84
N TYR A 141 16.18 7.76 -1.49
CA TYR A 141 16.65 8.39 -0.24
C TYR A 141 16.22 7.64 1.03
N THR A 142 15.19 6.80 0.94
CA THR A 142 14.71 6.00 2.09
C THR A 142 15.43 4.65 2.22
N LEU A 143 16.04 4.14 1.13
CA LEU A 143 16.68 2.83 1.07
C LEU A 143 18.22 2.90 1.10
N GLU A 144 18.81 4.06 0.78
CA GLU A 144 20.24 4.31 0.90
C GLU A 144 20.61 4.83 2.30
N THR A 145 20.54 3.93 3.28
CA THR A 145 21.34 3.95 4.51
C THR A 145 21.84 2.54 4.77
#